data_AF-A0A1Y3UFA7-F1
#
_entry.id   AF-A0A1Y3UFA7-F1
#
_cell.length_a   1.000
_cell.length_b   1.000
_cell.length_c   1.000
_cell.angle_alpha   90.00
_cell.angle_beta   90.00
_cell.angle_gamma   90.00
#
_symmetry.space_group_name_H-M   'P 1'
#
loop_
_entity.id
_entity.type
_entity.pdbx_description
1 polymer ?
#
loop_
_entity_poly.entity_id
_entity_poly.type
_entity_poly.pdbx_seq_one_letter_code
_entity_poly.pdbx_strand_id
1 'polypeptide(L)'
;MKRIGFLIKPASSLCNTRCRYCLYADVAEHREVANFGIMTDDVAHALIDRALAPGDDADITYAFQGGEPTCAGLAFFERFCAYVDEHATA
;
A
#
# COMPACT_ATOMS: atom_id res chain seq x y z
N MET A 1 -14.74 -18.13 -6.42
CA MET A 1 -13.59 -17.24 -6.27
C MET A 1 -13.94 -15.79 -6.51
N LYS A 2 -14.00 -15.00 -5.44
CA LYS A 2 -13.98 -13.53 -5.52
C LYS A 2 -12.55 -13.10 -5.81
N ARG A 3 -12.34 -12.03 -6.58
CA ARG A 3 -11.02 -11.45 -6.83
C ARG A 3 -11.00 -10.02 -6.31
N ILE A 4 -10.05 -9.70 -5.45
CA ILE A 4 -9.96 -8.39 -4.79
C ILE A 4 -8.56 -7.84 -5.04
N GLY A 5 -8.47 -6.67 -5.65
CA GLY A 5 -7.21 -6.00 -5.94
C GLY A 5 -7.06 -4.69 -5.17
N PHE A 6 -5.95 -4.52 -4.47
CA PHE A 6 -5.56 -3.29 -3.81
C PHE A 6 -4.36 -2.66 -4.51
N LEU A 7 -4.44 -1.37 -4.80
CA LEU A 7 -3.29 -0.56 -5.24
C LEU A 7 -2.90 0.39 -4.11
N ILE A 8 -1.84 0.05 -3.39
CA ILE A 8 -1.43 0.64 -2.12
C ILE A 8 -0.30 1.63 -2.37
N LYS A 9 -0.34 2.80 -1.72
CA LYS A 9 0.74 3.79 -1.74
C LYS A 9 1.45 3.84 -0.38
N PRO A 10 2.42 2.94 -0.09
CA PRO A 10 2.98 2.80 1.26
C PRO A 10 3.86 3.98 1.68
N ALA A 11 4.36 4.77 0.71
CA ALA A 11 5.11 6.00 0.93
C ALA A 11 4.38 7.24 0.37
N SER A 12 3.06 7.15 0.18
CA SER A 12 2.21 8.22 -0.36
C SER A 12 2.74 8.81 -1.69
N SER A 13 3.18 10.07 -1.71
CA SER A 13 3.78 10.74 -2.86
C SER A 13 5.31 10.87 -2.77
N LEU A 14 5.95 10.35 -1.71
CA LEU A 14 7.40 10.34 -1.55
C LEU A 14 8.05 9.63 -2.73
N CYS A 15 8.98 10.30 -3.40
CA CYS A 15 9.75 9.74 -4.49
C CYS A 15 11.17 10.31 -4.43
N ASN A 16 12.17 9.48 -4.70
CA ASN A 16 13.57 9.89 -4.77
C ASN A 16 13.98 10.39 -6.16
N THR A 17 13.04 10.48 -7.10
CA THR A 17 13.25 11.02 -8.45
C THR A 17 12.21 12.09 -8.78
N ARG A 18 12.50 12.93 -9.78
CA ARG A 18 11.58 13.95 -10.31
C ARG A 18 11.46 13.83 -11.82
N CYS A 19 10.93 12.68 -12.27
CA CYS A 19 10.73 12.40 -13.69
C CYS A 19 9.89 13.51 -14.35
N ARG A 20 10.34 14.03 -15.50
CA ARG A 20 9.70 15.19 -16.18
C ARG A 20 8.23 14.98 -16.53
N TYR A 21 7.82 13.73 -16.70
CA TYR A 21 6.47 13.33 -17.12
C TYR A 21 5.64 12.72 -15.97
N CYS A 22 6.10 12.80 -14.72
CA CYS A 22 5.42 12.15 -13.61
C CYS A 22 4.19 12.96 -13.18
N LEU A 23 3.01 12.55 -13.64
CA LEU A 23 1.74 13.14 -13.20
C LEU A 23 1.51 12.96 -11.69
N TYR A 24 2.08 11.92 -11.06
CA TYR A 24 1.87 11.67 -9.62
C TYR A 24 2.45 12.75 -8.73
N ALA A 25 3.48 13.48 -9.20
CA ALA A 25 4.03 14.63 -8.50
C ALA A 25 3.06 15.83 -8.58
N ASP A 26 2.57 16.12 -9.79
CA ASP A 26 1.61 17.21 -10.05
C ASP A 26 0.29 17.00 -9.29
N VAL A 27 -0.29 15.80 -9.39
CA VAL A 27 -1.52 15.44 -8.67
C VAL A 27 -1.32 15.42 -7.15
N ALA A 28 -0.10 15.22 -6.64
CA ALA A 28 0.17 15.34 -5.21
C ALA A 28 0.10 16.80 -4.74
N GLU A 29 0.67 17.74 -5.51
CA GLU A 29 0.70 19.17 -5.20
C GLU A 29 -0.70 19.82 -5.17
N HIS A 30 -1.67 19.24 -5.88
CA HIS A 30 -3.05 19.70 -5.93
C HIS A 30 -3.98 19.07 -4.88
N ARG A 31 -3.48 18.21 -3.99
CA ARG A 31 -4.27 17.63 -2.88
C ARG A 31 -4.23 18.54 -1.66
N GLU A 32 -5.28 18.49 -0.85
CA GLU A 32 -5.30 19.12 0.48
C GLU A 32 -4.14 18.63 1.36
N VAL A 33 -3.86 17.32 1.31
CA VAL A 33 -2.66 16.72 1.89
C VAL A 33 -1.83 16.10 0.77
N ALA A 34 -0.73 16.78 0.42
CA ALA A 34 0.13 16.35 -0.67
C ALA A 34 0.85 15.02 -0.38
N ASN A 35 1.15 14.73 0.88
CA ASN A 35 1.93 13.58 1.31
C ASN A 35 1.52 13.14 2.72
N PHE A 36 1.16 11.86 2.87
CA PHE A 36 0.80 11.26 4.17
C PHE A 36 1.99 10.59 4.88
N GLY A 37 3.19 10.68 4.31
CA GLY A 37 4.37 9.99 4.81
C GLY A 37 4.34 8.49 4.55
N ILE A 38 5.11 7.75 5.34
CA ILE A 38 5.12 6.29 5.33
C ILE A 38 3.87 5.80 6.07
N MET A 39 3.14 4.87 5.45
CA MET A 39 1.98 4.21 6.04
C MET A 39 2.35 3.55 7.37
N THR A 40 1.53 3.78 8.40
CA THR A 40 1.71 3.15 9.71
C THR A 40 1.23 1.71 9.70
N ASP A 41 1.76 0.91 10.62
CA ASP A 41 1.37 -0.49 10.78
C ASP A 41 -0.14 -0.61 11.07
N ASP A 42 -0.71 0.27 11.92
CA ASP A 42 -2.16 0.30 12.19
C ASP A 42 -3.01 0.43 10.93
N VAL A 43 -2.58 1.26 9.96
CA VAL A 43 -3.28 1.44 8.68
C VAL A 43 -3.11 0.21 7.79
N ALA A 44 -1.91 -0.36 7.75
CA ALA A 44 -1.64 -1.58 6.98
C ALA A 44 -2.46 -2.77 7.51
N HIS A 45 -2.48 -2.97 8.83
CA HIS A 45 -3.27 -4.02 9.49
C HIS A 45 -4.76 -3.84 9.20
N ALA A 46 -5.29 -2.62 9.38
CA ALA A 46 -6.69 -2.33 9.11
C ALA A 46 -7.08 -2.50 7.63
N LEU A 47 -6.12 -2.40 6.70
CA LEU A 47 -6.31 -2.73 5.28
C LEU A 47 -6.36 -4.26 5.09
N ILE A 48 -5.41 -4.99 5.67
CA ILE A 48 -5.30 -6.45 5.56
C ILE A 48 -6.53 -7.14 6.18
N ASP A 49 -6.95 -6.74 7.39
CA ASP A 49 -8.12 -7.30 8.06
C ASP A 49 -9.39 -7.16 7.19
N ARG A 50 -9.56 -5.99 6.55
CA ARG A 50 -10.68 -5.74 5.63
C ARG A 50 -10.58 -6.55 4.34
N ALA A 51 -9.37 -6.74 3.85
CA ALA A 51 -9.11 -7.55 2.66
C ALA A 51 -9.45 -9.02 2.90
N LEU A 52 -9.14 -9.55 4.09
CA LEU A 52 -9.37 -10.94 4.49
C LEU A 52 -10.81 -11.22 4.96
N ALA A 53 -11.58 -10.20 5.36
CA ALA A 53 -12.96 -10.34 5.83
C ALA A 53 -13.92 -11.18 4.94
N PRO A 54 -13.78 -11.23 3.60
CA PRO A 54 -14.60 -12.09 2.73
C PRO A 54 -14.37 -13.60 2.87
N GLY A 55 -13.33 -14.04 3.58
CA GLY A 55 -12.98 -15.45 3.81
C GLY A 55 -12.17 -16.10 2.67
N ASP A 56 -11.85 -17.39 2.84
CA ASP A 56 -10.87 -18.16 2.04
C ASP A 56 -11.24 -18.34 0.56
N ASP A 57 -12.45 -17.98 0.17
CA ASP A 57 -12.95 -18.05 -1.21
C ASP A 57 -12.53 -16.83 -2.07
N ALA A 58 -11.66 -15.97 -1.55
CA ALA A 58 -11.16 -14.75 -2.19
C ALA A 58 -9.68 -14.86 -2.58
N ASP A 59 -9.40 -14.52 -3.84
CA ASP A 59 -8.05 -14.30 -4.37
C ASP A 59 -7.72 -12.80 -4.25
N ILE A 60 -6.78 -12.49 -3.35
CA ILE A 60 -6.44 -11.13 -2.96
C ILE A 60 -5.06 -10.76 -3.54
N THR A 61 -5.02 -9.66 -4.28
CA THR A 61 -3.78 -9.08 -4.82
C THR A 61 -3.47 -7.76 -4.14
N TYR A 62 -2.30 -7.66 -3.52
CA TYR A 62 -1.74 -6.40 -3.02
C TYR A 62 -0.67 -5.89 -3.99
N ALA A 63 -0.94 -4.78 -4.68
CA ALA A 63 0.01 -4.11 -5.55
C ALA A 63 0.50 -2.82 -4.88
N PHE A 64 1.81 -2.63 -4.79
CA PHE A 64 2.40 -1.43 -4.21
C PHE A 64 2.83 -0.45 -5.30
N GLN A 65 2.43 0.81 -5.15
CA GLN A 65 2.67 1.90 -6.10
C GLN A 65 2.86 3.23 -5.36
N GLY A 66 2.80 4.34 -6.10
CA GLY A 66 2.81 5.69 -5.56
C GLY A 66 4.20 6.20 -5.27
N GLY A 67 4.46 7.46 -5.64
CA GLY A 67 5.80 8.03 -5.56
C GLY A 67 6.84 6.99 -6.01
N GLU A 68 7.74 6.64 -5.10
CA GLU A 68 8.53 5.41 -5.14
C GLU A 68 8.16 4.52 -3.91
N PRO A 69 7.53 3.34 -4.08
CA PRO A 69 7.11 2.50 -2.97
C PRO A 69 8.27 2.02 -2.10
N THR A 70 9.48 1.84 -2.64
CA THR A 70 10.62 1.39 -1.82
C THR A 70 11.07 2.44 -0.78
N CYS A 71 10.61 3.69 -0.89
CA CYS A 71 10.81 4.71 0.16
C CYS A 71 10.14 4.34 1.50
N ALA A 72 9.21 3.37 1.52
CA ALA A 72 8.65 2.83 2.77
C ALA A 72 9.69 2.00 3.57
N GLY A 73 10.77 1.56 2.93
CA GLY A 73 11.81 0.72 3.51
C GLY A 73 11.45 -0.76 3.54
N LEU A 74 12.47 -1.63 3.49
CA LEU A 74 12.29 -3.09 3.48
C LEU A 74 11.46 -3.60 4.66
N ALA A 75 11.72 -3.06 5.86
CA ALA A 75 11.05 -3.46 7.08
C ALA A 75 9.51 -3.26 7.01
N PHE A 76 9.00 -2.29 6.24
CA PHE A 76 7.56 -2.14 6.02
C PHE A 76 6.99 -3.37 5.31
N PHE A 77 7.64 -3.83 4.24
CA PHE A 77 7.18 -4.98 3.46
C PHE A 77 7.30 -6.29 4.24
N GLU A 78 8.38 -6.46 5.03
CA GLU A 78 8.53 -7.61 5.92
C GLU A 78 7.39 -7.70 6.94
N ARG A 79 7.06 -6.57 7.60
CA ARG A 79 5.93 -6.53 8.55
C ARG A 79 4.58 -6.72 7.87
N PHE A 80 4.38 -6.14 6.68
CA PHE A 80 3.15 -6.32 5.90
C PHE A 80 2.93 -7.79 5.55
N CYS A 81 3.93 -8.46 4.99
CA CYS A 81 3.85 -9.88 4.64
C CYS A 81 3.63 -10.76 5.89
N ALA A 82 4.37 -10.51 6.97
CA ALA A 82 4.21 -11.26 8.21
C ALA A 82 2.78 -11.16 8.76
N TYR A 83 2.17 -9.96 8.74
CA TYR A 83 0.80 -9.77 9.21
C TYR A 83 -0.22 -10.47 8.31
N VAL A 84 -0.02 -10.44 6.98
CA VAL A 84 -0.86 -11.21 6.04
C VAL A 84 -0.76 -12.71 6.35
N ASP A 85 0.45 -13.26 6.51
CA ASP A 85 0.65 -14.69 6.75
C ASP A 85 0.08 -15.15 8.10
N GLU A 86 0.12 -14.29 9.13
CA GLU A 86 -0.45 -14.58 10.45
C GLU A 86 -2.00 -14.59 10.44
N HIS A 87 -2.63 -13.78 9.59
CA HIS A 87 -4.08 -13.56 9.60
C HIS A 87 -4.82 -14.22 8.44
N ALA A 88 -4.12 -14.62 7.38
CA ALA A 88 -4.69 -15.46 6.33
C ALA A 88 -4.96 -16.85 6.92
N THR A 89 -6.24 -17.15 7.18
CA THR A 89 -6.67 -18.49 7.59
C THR A 89 -6.31 -19.51 6.51
N ALA A 90 -5.84 -20.69 6.96
CA ALA A 90 -5.61 -21.85 6.10
C ALA A 90 -6.93 -22.51 5.67
#